data_AF-A0A3D8PVJ3-F1
#
_entry.id   AF-A0A3D8PVJ3-F1
#
_cell.length_a   1.000
_cell.length_b   1.000
_cell.length_c   1.000
_cell.angle_alpha   90.00
_cell.angle_beta   90.00
_cell.angle_gamma   90.00
#
_symmetry.space_group_name_H-M   'P 1'
#
loop_
_entity.id
_entity.type
_entity.pdbx_description
1 polymer ?
#
loop_
_entity_poly.entity_id
_entity_poly.type
_entity_poly.pdbx_seq_one_letter_code
_entity_poly.pdbx_strand_id
1 'polypeptide(L)'
;MVRKTISIVTYLIIGLAVVGLVSQLFTNTANFLFTILIVIGSSAAIFAVFYFVFLRNRTPSNDMKKYKKAVRLSKAKYKADNNIRRTKVVNKKQPDLLKKKKIKRTATHLRVIEGNKSKRKDRASL
;
A
#
# COMPACT_ATOMS: atom_id res chain seq x y z
N MET A 1 -3.97 -46.11 30.39
CA MET A 1 -4.52 -46.96 29.31
C MET A 1 -4.97 -46.18 28.07
N VAL A 2 -5.67 -45.05 28.21
CA VAL A 2 -6.24 -44.24 27.09
C VAL A 2 -5.25 -43.88 25.98
N ARG A 3 -3.98 -43.56 26.29
CA ARG A 3 -2.97 -43.21 25.27
C ARG A 3 -2.60 -44.39 24.36
N LYS A 4 -2.52 -45.61 24.90
CA LYS A 4 -2.17 -46.83 24.12
C LYS A 4 -3.33 -47.27 23.22
N THR A 5 -4.57 -47.13 23.69
CA THR A 5 -5.76 -47.41 22.88
C THR A 5 -5.98 -46.37 21.78
N ILE A 6 -5.64 -45.10 22.00
CA ILE A 6 -5.66 -44.11 20.92
C ILE A 6 -4.63 -44.47 19.85
N SER A 7 -3.39 -44.82 20.24
CA SER A 7 -2.35 -45.22 19.29
C SER A 7 -2.73 -46.45 18.46
N ILE A 8 -3.31 -47.49 19.07
CA ILE A 8 -3.71 -48.70 18.32
C ILE A 8 -4.81 -48.41 17.30
N VAL A 9 -5.78 -47.57 17.67
CA VAL A 9 -6.86 -47.14 16.76
C VAL A 9 -6.30 -46.31 15.60
N THR A 10 -5.35 -45.41 15.87
CA THR A 10 -4.68 -44.63 14.82
C THR A 10 -3.94 -45.55 13.84
N TYR A 11 -3.19 -46.54 14.32
CA TYR A 11 -2.52 -47.50 13.44
C TYR A 11 -3.50 -48.34 12.62
N LEU A 12 -4.64 -48.74 13.20
CA LEU A 12 -5.70 -49.44 12.49
C LEU A 12 -6.28 -48.57 11.36
N ILE A 13 -6.58 -47.30 11.64
CA ILE A 13 -7.11 -46.36 10.63
C ILE A 13 -6.10 -46.15 9.51
N ILE A 14 -4.82 -45.95 9.85
CA ILE A 14 -3.75 -45.79 8.85
C ILE A 14 -3.62 -47.06 8.01
N GLY A 15 -3.60 -48.24 8.63
CA GLY A 15 -3.53 -49.52 7.93
C GLY A 15 -4.69 -49.72 6.97
N LEU A 16 -5.93 -49.44 7.41
CA LEU A 16 -7.12 -49.52 6.58
C LEU A 16 -7.09 -48.51 5.43
N ALA A 17 -6.60 -47.30 5.68
CA ALA A 17 -6.43 -46.27 4.66
C ALA A 17 -5.42 -46.70 3.59
N VAL A 18 -4.28 -47.27 3.96
CA VAL A 18 -3.29 -47.79 3.01
C VAL A 18 -3.90 -48.89 2.14
N VAL A 19 -4.61 -49.85 2.74
CA VAL A 19 -5.28 -50.92 1.98
C VAL A 19 -6.32 -50.35 1.01
N GLY A 20 -7.12 -49.38 1.45
CA GLY A 20 -8.09 -48.69 0.59
C GLY A 20 -7.44 -47.97 -0.59
N LEU A 21 -6.34 -47.24 -0.34
CA LEU A 21 -5.59 -46.54 -1.39
C LEU A 21 -4.97 -47.50 -2.40
N VAL A 22 -4.35 -48.59 -1.93
CA VAL A 22 -3.78 -49.62 -2.82
C VAL A 22 -4.88 -50.29 -3.64
N SER A 23 -6.02 -50.62 -3.03
CA SER A 23 -7.17 -51.19 -3.75
C SER A 23 -7.69 -50.25 -4.83
N GLN A 24 -7.83 -48.95 -4.52
CA GLN A 24 -8.27 -47.94 -5.48
C GLN A 24 -7.27 -47.75 -6.62
N LEU A 25 -5.97 -47.90 -6.34
CA LEU A 25 -4.92 -47.83 -7.34
C LEU A 25 -5.03 -48.94 -8.38
N PHE A 26 -5.43 -50.16 -8.01
CA PHE A 26 -5.57 -51.27 -8.96
C PHE A 26 -6.95 -51.35 -9.61
N THR A 27 -8.01 -50.95 -8.90
CA THR A 27 -9.40 -51.04 -9.41
C THR A 27 -9.80 -49.84 -10.25
N ASN A 28 -9.30 -48.64 -9.93
CA ASN A 28 -9.66 -47.41 -10.63
C ASN A 28 -8.53 -46.36 -10.60
N THR A 29 -7.39 -46.73 -11.20
CA THR A 29 -6.17 -45.90 -11.25
C THR A 29 -6.41 -44.52 -11.87
N ALA A 30 -7.15 -44.47 -12.99
CA ALA A 30 -7.35 -43.23 -13.72
C ALA A 30 -8.11 -42.20 -12.89
N ASN A 31 -9.24 -42.59 -12.31
CA ASN A 31 -10.03 -41.68 -11.47
C ASN A 31 -9.27 -41.27 -10.20
N PHE A 32 -8.48 -42.17 -9.61
CA PHE A 32 -7.63 -41.86 -8.47
C PHE A 32 -6.61 -40.75 -8.79
N LEU A 33 -5.91 -40.85 -9.92
CA LEU A 33 -4.94 -39.83 -10.35
C LEU A 33 -5.62 -38.49 -10.66
N PHE A 34 -6.76 -38.50 -11.37
CA PHE A 34 -7.52 -37.27 -11.60
C PHE A 34 -8.00 -36.64 -10.30
N THR A 35 -8.43 -37.45 -9.33
CA THR A 35 -8.84 -36.95 -8.01
C THR A 35 -7.68 -36.26 -7.31
N ILE A 36 -6.47 -36.83 -7.33
CA ILE A 36 -5.28 -36.18 -6.77
C ILE A 36 -5.01 -34.84 -7.46
N LEU A 37 -5.05 -34.81 -8.79
CA LEU A 37 -4.84 -33.58 -9.56
C LEU A 37 -5.90 -32.51 -9.24
N ILE A 38 -7.17 -32.90 -9.09
CA ILE A 38 -8.26 -32.00 -8.74
C ILE A 38 -8.07 -31.48 -7.30
N VAL A 39 -7.67 -32.32 -6.36
CA VAL A 39 -7.43 -31.90 -4.96
C VAL A 39 -6.25 -30.92 -4.88
N ILE A 40 -5.15 -31.22 -5.57
CA ILE A 40 -3.98 -30.31 -5.63
C ILE A 40 -4.35 -29.01 -6.36
N GLY A 41 -5.04 -29.10 -7.49
CA GLY A 41 -5.46 -27.96 -8.28
C GLY A 41 -6.45 -27.06 -7.54
N SER A 42 -7.46 -27.65 -6.89
CA SER A 42 -8.46 -26.91 -6.11
C SER A 42 -7.87 -26.29 -4.85
N SER A 43 -7.02 -27.01 -4.11
CA SER A 43 -6.32 -26.45 -2.94
C SER A 43 -5.39 -25.28 -3.33
N ALA A 44 -4.63 -25.42 -4.41
CA ALA A 44 -3.80 -24.35 -4.95
C ALA A 44 -4.65 -23.15 -5.41
N ALA A 45 -5.78 -23.38 -6.07
CA ALA A 45 -6.70 -22.32 -6.49
C ALA A 45 -7.30 -21.57 -5.29
N ILE A 46 -7.78 -22.29 -4.28
CA ILE A 46 -8.31 -21.70 -3.03
C ILE A 46 -7.20 -20.90 -2.33
N PHE A 47 -6.00 -21.46 -2.22
CA PHE A 47 -4.85 -20.77 -1.64
C PHE A 47 -4.49 -19.51 -2.44
N ALA A 48 -4.48 -19.58 -3.76
CA ALA A 48 -4.20 -18.44 -4.62
C ALA A 48 -5.23 -17.33 -4.46
N VAL A 49 -6.53 -17.66 -4.38
CA VAL A 49 -7.60 -16.69 -4.10
C VAL A 49 -7.40 -16.07 -2.73
N PHE A 50 -7.15 -16.87 -1.70
CA PHE A 50 -6.93 -16.38 -0.35
C PHE A 50 -5.68 -15.48 -0.27
N TYR A 51 -4.57 -15.92 -0.86
CA TYR A 51 -3.34 -15.14 -0.94
C TYR A 51 -3.56 -13.83 -1.71
N PHE A 52 -4.30 -13.88 -2.82
CA PHE A 52 -4.57 -12.70 -3.63
C PHE A 52 -5.48 -11.70 -2.91
N VAL A 53 -6.51 -12.16 -2.20
CA VAL A 53 -7.44 -11.29 -1.49
C VAL A 53 -6.81 -10.71 -0.21
N PHE A 54 -6.15 -11.55 0.60
CA PHE A 54 -5.70 -11.16 1.94
C PHE A 54 -4.24 -10.71 2.02
N LEU A 55 -3.36 -11.24 1.17
CA LEU A 55 -1.91 -11.01 1.24
C LEU A 55 -1.40 -10.09 0.13
N ARG A 56 -1.97 -10.11 -1.08
CA ARG A 56 -1.55 -9.23 -2.20
C ARG A 56 -1.64 -7.75 -1.85
N ASN A 57 -2.67 -7.35 -1.10
CA ASN A 57 -2.90 -5.95 -0.75
C ASN A 57 -2.03 -5.47 0.42
N ARG A 58 -1.23 -6.35 1.02
CA ARG A 58 -0.15 -5.97 1.93
C ARG A 58 1.03 -5.45 1.11
N THR A 59 0.83 -4.31 0.45
CA THR A 59 1.90 -3.59 -0.24
C THR A 59 3.02 -3.30 0.77
N PRO A 60 4.29 -3.62 0.50
CA PRO A 60 5.40 -3.26 1.37
C PRO A 60 5.34 -1.76 1.59
N SER A 61 5.37 -1.38 2.86
CA SER A 61 4.92 -0.07 3.32
C SER A 61 5.36 1.06 2.38
N ASN A 62 4.39 1.84 1.91
CA ASN A 62 4.58 2.96 0.99
C ASN A 62 5.46 4.08 1.60
N ASP A 63 6.03 3.85 2.79
CA ASP A 63 6.88 4.75 3.55
C ASP A 63 8.10 5.20 2.78
N MET A 64 8.74 4.33 1.99
CA MET A 64 9.87 4.76 1.15
C MET A 64 9.42 5.76 0.07
N LYS A 65 8.24 5.56 -0.54
CA LYS A 65 7.71 6.53 -1.53
C LYS A 65 7.24 7.81 -0.85
N LYS A 66 6.61 7.72 0.33
CA LYS A 66 6.20 8.88 1.15
C LYS A 66 7.42 9.69 1.59
N TYR A 67 8.48 9.03 2.07
CA TYR A 67 9.75 9.64 2.44
C TYR A 67 10.38 10.35 1.24
N LYS A 68 10.52 9.67 0.08
CA LYS A 68 11.04 10.30 -1.15
C LYS A 68 10.23 11.53 -1.56
N LYS A 69 8.90 11.49 -1.46
CA LYS A 69 8.04 12.66 -1.73
C LYS A 69 8.28 13.78 -0.72
N ALA A 70 8.34 13.48 0.57
CA ALA A 70 8.59 14.45 1.63
C ALA A 70 9.97 15.12 1.48
N VAL A 71 11.02 14.34 1.20
CA VAL A 71 12.37 14.86 0.94
C VAL A 71 12.36 15.77 -0.29
N ARG A 72 11.70 15.37 -1.39
CA ARG A 72 11.61 16.21 -2.59
C ARG A 72 10.93 17.56 -2.30
N LEU A 73 9.83 17.53 -1.54
CA LEU A 73 9.12 18.75 -1.12
C LEU A 73 9.99 19.64 -0.22
N SER A 74 10.71 19.06 0.75
CA SER A 74 11.62 19.82 1.62
C SER A 74 12.74 20.48 0.82
N LYS A 75 13.40 19.74 -0.09
CA LYS A 75 14.45 20.27 -0.95
C LYS A 75 13.94 21.37 -1.88
N ALA A 76 12.71 21.25 -2.41
CA ALA A 76 12.12 22.28 -3.25
C ALA A 76 11.84 23.58 -2.48
N LYS A 77 11.32 23.49 -1.24
CA LYS A 77 11.05 24.65 -0.37
C LYS A 77 12.32 25.47 -0.11
N TYR A 78 13.42 24.80 0.26
CA TYR A 78 14.67 25.48 0.61
C TYR A 78 15.55 25.84 -0.60
N LYS A 79 15.35 25.22 -1.78
CA LYS A 79 16.02 25.64 -3.03
C LYS A 79 15.46 26.94 -3.60
N ALA A 80 14.17 27.23 -3.40
CA ALA A 80 13.57 28.48 -3.84
C ALA A 80 14.11 29.70 -3.07
N ASP A 81 14.36 29.54 -1.76
CA ASP A 81 14.81 30.64 -0.90
C ASP A 81 16.26 31.08 -1.22
N ASN A 82 17.11 30.15 -1.64
CA ASN A 82 18.49 30.45 -2.04
C ASN A 82 18.62 31.12 -3.43
N ASN A 83 17.59 31.04 -4.28
CA ASN A 83 17.61 31.66 -5.62
C ASN A 83 16.89 33.01 -5.68
N ILE A 84 15.99 33.32 -4.73
CA ILE A 84 15.32 34.63 -4.65
C ILE A 84 16.32 35.75 -4.29
N ARG A 85 17.48 35.42 -3.68
CA ARG A 85 18.53 36.40 -3.38
C ARG A 85 19.51 36.68 -4.53
N ARG A 86 19.37 36.06 -5.71
CA ARG A 86 20.34 36.23 -6.83
C ARG A 86 19.72 36.26 -8.24
N THR A 87 18.67 37.02 -8.46
CA THR A 87 18.32 37.41 -9.85
C THR A 87 18.09 38.90 -9.95
N LYS A 88 19.21 39.59 -10.17
CA LYS A 88 19.26 40.87 -10.88
C LYS A 88 18.36 40.81 -12.11
N VAL A 89 17.61 41.88 -12.28
CA VAL A 89 16.90 42.30 -13.49
C VAL A 89 17.75 42.01 -14.73
N VAL A 90 17.36 41.03 -15.54
CA VAL A 90 17.86 40.90 -16.92
C VAL A 90 16.66 40.74 -17.83
N ASN A 91 16.41 41.85 -18.51
CA ASN A 91 15.51 42.05 -19.63
C ASN A 91 15.81 41.00 -20.72
N LYS A 92 14.89 40.06 -20.97
CA LYS A 92 14.93 39.21 -22.17
C LYS A 92 13.56 39.26 -22.84
N LYS A 93 13.52 40.04 -23.92
CA LYS A 93 12.50 40.00 -24.97
C LYS A 93 12.54 38.62 -25.64
N GLN A 94 11.41 37.94 -25.78
CA GLN A 94 11.12 36.96 -26.84
C GLN A 94 9.62 36.60 -26.83
N PRO A 95 9.06 36.07 -27.94
CA PRO A 95 7.91 36.66 -28.60
C PRO A 95 6.61 35.89 -28.38
N ASP A 96 5.55 36.51 -28.87
CA ASP A 96 4.14 36.17 -28.78
C ASP A 96 3.81 34.71 -29.12
N LEU A 97 3.20 34.00 -28.16
CA LEU A 97 2.39 32.81 -28.41
C LEU A 97 1.19 32.76 -27.44
N LEU A 98 0.05 33.16 -27.98
CA LEU A 98 -1.26 32.52 -27.83
C LEU A 98 -2.02 32.71 -26.50
N LYS A 99 -3.07 33.54 -26.60
CA LYS A 99 -4.36 33.49 -25.88
C LYS A 99 -4.32 33.58 -24.35
N LYS A 100 -4.16 34.81 -23.83
CA LYS A 100 -4.65 35.17 -22.49
C LYS A 100 -6.10 35.66 -22.55
N LYS A 101 -7.03 34.83 -22.08
CA LYS A 101 -8.37 35.25 -21.65
C LYS A 101 -8.20 36.39 -20.63
N LYS A 102 -8.73 37.57 -20.93
CA LYS A 102 -8.74 38.74 -20.03
C LYS A 102 -9.59 38.42 -18.79
N ILE A 103 -8.99 37.83 -17.76
CA ILE A 103 -9.58 37.83 -16.42
C ILE A 103 -9.31 39.22 -15.84
N LYS A 104 -10.38 40.00 -15.75
CA LYS A 104 -10.38 41.37 -15.24
C LYS A 104 -9.67 41.42 -13.89
N ARG A 105 -8.77 42.39 -13.76
CA ARG A 105 -8.12 42.76 -12.51
C ARG A 105 -9.17 43.31 -11.54
N THR A 106 -9.43 42.60 -10.46
CA THR A 106 -9.86 43.21 -9.21
C THR A 106 -8.73 43.00 -8.20
N ALA A 107 -7.93 44.05 -8.06
CA ALA A 107 -7.02 44.20 -6.93
C ALA A 107 -7.87 44.38 -5.67
N THR A 108 -8.20 43.26 -5.02
CA THR A 108 -8.78 43.29 -3.68
C THR A 108 -7.65 43.01 -2.69
N HIS A 109 -6.89 44.08 -2.45
CA HIS A 109 -6.18 44.44 -1.21
C HIS A 109 -5.83 43.29 -0.25
N LEU A 110 -4.54 43.17 0.07
CA LEU A 110 -4.02 42.33 1.14
C LEU A 110 -4.86 42.55 2.41
N ARG A 111 -5.68 41.56 2.78
CA ARG A 111 -6.25 41.51 4.12
C ARG A 111 -5.20 40.89 5.03
N VAL A 112 -4.83 41.63 6.06
CA VAL A 112 -4.07 41.09 7.19
C VAL A 112 -4.90 39.93 7.76
N ILE A 113 -4.33 38.73 7.79
CA ILE A 113 -4.91 37.66 8.61
C ILE A 113 -4.64 38.09 10.05
N GLU A 114 -5.65 38.66 10.69
CA GLU A 114 -5.64 38.85 12.14
C GLU A 114 -5.68 37.47 12.78
N GLY A 115 -4.50 36.94 13.11
CA GLY A 115 -4.41 35.79 13.99
C GLY A 115 -5.02 36.15 15.33
N ASN A 116 -5.76 35.21 15.92
CA ASN A 116 -6.29 35.29 17.28
C ASN A 116 -5.14 35.47 18.30
N LYS A 117 -4.65 36.70 18.45
CA LYS A 117 -3.80 37.10 19.57
C LYS A 117 -4.73 37.28 20.76
N SER A 118 -4.76 36.28 21.62
CA SER A 118 -5.32 36.41 22.95
C SER A 118 -4.76 37.69 23.59
N LYS A 119 -5.66 38.57 24.03
CA LYS A 119 -5.33 39.81 24.74
C LYS A 119 -4.43 39.44 25.92
N ARG A 120 -3.11 39.61 25.79
CA ARG A 120 -2.23 39.65 26.96
C ARG A 120 -2.62 40.93 27.69
N LYS A 121 -3.24 40.74 28.85
CA LYS A 121 -3.58 41.77 29.83
C LYS A 121 -2.42 42.76 29.98
N ASP A 122 -2.79 44.03 30.00
CA ASP A 122 -2.10 45.15 30.64
C ASP A 122 -0.63 44.91 31.00
N ARG A 123 0.27 45.51 30.23
CA ARG A 123 1.64 45.77 30.69
C ARG A 123 1.78 47.27 30.92
N ALA A 124 1.15 47.73 32.00
CA ALA A 124 1.53 48.94 32.69
C ALA A 124 1.62 48.59 34.18
N SER A 125 2.85 48.36 34.65
CA SER A 125 3.18 48.38 36.07
C SER A 125 4.65 48.78 36.20
N LEU A 126 4.84 49.89 36.93
CA LEU A 126 6.06 50.65 37.26
C LEU A 126 6.60 51.57 36.16
#